data_AF-A0A235J093-F1
#
_entry.id   AF-A0A235J093-F1
#
_cell.length_a   1.000
_cell.length_b   1.000
_cell.length_c   1.000
_cell.angle_alpha   90.00
_cell.angle_beta   90.00
_cell.angle_gamma   90.00
#
_symmetry.space_group_name_H-M   'P 1'
#
loop_
_entity.id
_entity.type
_entity.pdbx_description
1 polymer ?
#
loop_
_entity_poly.entity_id
_entity_poly.type
_entity_poly.pdbx_seq_one_letter_code
_entity_poly.pdbx_strand_id
1 'polypeptide(L)'
;MLKECRCWIEEKLPDYTYYWEREWANWGNHAWEIFWGEGDSIQAAMDDLETRKLCRGWTAVNWIGESSSLTGTDGIAFPGLGGEARNPKNRQWTIEKDDIKIFYKRLACVLENRSQDTEPEGKFFALNEKLSIPELVKRLVTLPEIANNLGMSKLESFSEIYRGPEAKNEQGKGRWTGWFMGDGDEVGKHLKEIADLENGDDELKKFSQAMRHWGKDFSRDFPQEIGRVVYAGGDDFLGVIYRDKDQEAITAQQAVAWLITLPKIWERHDQKIGLSVGFVWAGSSVPQRDILQHCREAEKLAKSSGRGRVTIRIVFNSGQYVQWTCPWDYLNILTKYQDREKKANWSHIYQDLAQLESRRAFNLDKKSFVEKFAIEFFDIYFPGEGKELLNYERAKHLVGFDDEDAPYDRAKATIDWISNLIKVGWHLCSNT
;
A
#
# COMPACT_ATOMS: atom_id res chain seq x y z
N MET A 1 -16.52 22.47 -3.35
CA MET A 1 -16.38 21.25 -2.54
C MET A 1 -16.81 21.48 -1.09
N LEU A 2 -16.09 22.28 -0.30
CA LEU A 2 -16.43 22.52 1.12
C LEU A 2 -17.84 23.06 1.36
N LYS A 3 -18.21 24.13 0.66
CA LYS A 3 -19.54 24.74 0.76
C LYS A 3 -20.64 23.72 0.43
N GLU A 4 -20.45 22.96 -0.65
CA GLU A 4 -21.40 21.93 -1.09
C GLU A 4 -21.62 20.86 0.00
N CYS A 5 -20.54 20.30 0.53
CA CYS A 5 -20.62 19.30 1.60
C CYS A 5 -21.25 19.86 2.88
N ARG A 6 -20.90 21.11 3.25
CA ARG A 6 -21.46 21.78 4.43
C ARG A 6 -22.96 22.01 4.29
N CYS A 7 -23.38 22.64 3.19
CA CYS A 7 -24.79 22.91 2.91
C CYS A 7 -25.59 21.61 2.85
N TRP A 8 -25.04 20.56 2.23
CA TRP A 8 -25.68 19.25 2.21
C TRP A 8 -25.95 18.68 3.61
N ILE A 9 -24.98 18.78 4.54
CA ILE A 9 -25.19 18.31 5.92
C ILE A 9 -26.27 19.15 6.61
N GLU A 10 -26.21 20.47 6.46
CA GLU A 10 -27.17 21.41 7.06
C GLU A 10 -28.60 21.18 6.55
N GLU A 11 -28.75 20.82 5.27
CA GLU A 11 -30.04 20.48 4.66
C GLU A 11 -30.59 19.13 5.12
N LYS A 12 -29.73 18.11 5.28
CA LYS A 12 -30.17 16.77 5.68
C LYS A 12 -30.38 16.62 7.19
N LEU A 13 -29.77 17.49 7.98
CA LEU A 13 -29.86 17.50 9.45
C LEU A 13 -30.25 18.91 9.97
N PRO A 14 -31.40 19.45 9.57
CA PRO A 14 -31.78 20.84 9.87
C PRO A 14 -32.04 21.11 11.37
N ASP A 15 -32.21 20.05 12.17
CA ASP A 15 -32.54 20.14 13.60
C ASP A 15 -31.36 20.63 14.49
N TYR A 16 -30.18 20.83 13.91
CA TYR A 16 -29.01 21.32 14.63
C TYR A 16 -28.83 22.83 14.49
N THR A 17 -28.37 23.45 15.57
CA THR A 17 -27.78 24.80 15.50
C THR A 17 -26.30 24.68 15.15
N TYR A 18 -25.91 25.17 13.99
CA TYR A 18 -24.55 25.09 13.47
C TYR A 18 -23.73 26.33 13.84
N TYR A 19 -22.54 26.11 14.39
CA TYR A 19 -21.57 27.15 14.76
C TYR A 19 -20.26 27.05 13.96
N TRP A 20 -20.17 26.05 13.08
CA TRP A 20 -18.93 25.62 12.43
C TRP A 20 -18.55 26.41 11.18
N GLU A 21 -19.39 27.34 10.73
CA GLU A 21 -19.21 28.04 9.46
C GLU A 21 -17.84 28.73 9.37
N ARG A 22 -17.43 29.41 10.45
CA ARG A 22 -16.12 30.07 10.52
C ARG A 22 -14.98 29.07 10.37
N GLU A 23 -15.06 27.92 11.02
CA GLU A 23 -14.00 26.91 10.97
C GLU A 23 -13.91 26.24 9.60
N TRP A 24 -15.04 25.99 8.93
CA TRP A 24 -15.08 25.55 7.53
C TRP A 24 -14.53 26.60 6.56
N ALA A 25 -14.82 27.88 6.78
CA ALA A 25 -14.28 28.98 5.99
C ALA A 25 -12.77 29.14 6.20
N ASN A 26 -12.31 29.05 7.45
CA ASN A 26 -10.89 29.09 7.79
C ASN A 26 -10.14 27.96 7.10
N TRP A 27 -10.66 26.73 7.14
CA TRP A 27 -10.04 25.62 6.42
C TRP A 27 -10.00 25.89 4.91
N GLY A 28 -11.10 26.37 4.33
CA GLY A 28 -11.16 26.70 2.90
C GLY A 28 -10.24 27.84 2.46
N ASN A 29 -9.87 28.75 3.35
CA ASN A 29 -9.03 29.91 3.03
C ASN A 29 -7.57 29.74 3.45
N HIS A 30 -7.28 28.85 4.38
CA HIS A 30 -5.98 28.77 5.06
C HIS A 30 -5.40 27.35 5.16
N ALA A 31 -6.11 26.30 4.72
CA ALA A 31 -5.59 24.93 4.76
C ALA A 31 -4.80 24.50 3.51
N TRP A 32 -4.64 25.37 2.53
CA TRP A 32 -3.77 25.17 1.38
C TRP A 32 -2.70 26.26 1.36
N GLU A 33 -1.44 25.84 1.32
CA GLU A 33 -0.29 26.71 1.12
C GLU A 33 0.35 26.32 -0.20
N ILE A 34 0.49 27.30 -1.10
CA ILE A 34 1.23 27.11 -2.35
C ILE A 34 2.67 27.50 -2.04
N PHE A 35 3.54 26.49 -2.03
CA PHE A 35 4.96 26.72 -1.97
C PHE A 35 5.52 26.75 -3.39
N TRP A 36 6.17 27.85 -3.73
CA TRP A 36 7.11 27.89 -4.83
C TRP A 36 8.50 28.13 -4.27
N GLY A 37 9.52 27.61 -4.95
CA GLY A 37 10.89 28.03 -4.76
C GLY A 37 11.38 28.76 -5.99
N GLU A 38 12.25 29.73 -5.80
CA GLU A 38 12.86 30.52 -6.87
C GLU A 38 14.38 30.52 -6.71
N GLY A 39 15.08 30.50 -7.84
CA GLY A 39 16.53 30.45 -7.88
C GLY A 39 17.05 30.65 -9.30
N ASP A 40 18.29 31.10 -9.41
CA ASP A 40 19.05 31.18 -10.67
C ASP A 40 19.55 29.82 -11.16
N SER A 41 19.29 28.77 -10.39
CA SER A 41 19.51 27.36 -10.72
C SER A 41 18.41 26.49 -10.10
N ILE A 42 18.23 25.28 -10.64
CA ILE A 42 17.27 24.30 -10.11
C ILE A 42 17.58 23.99 -8.64
N GLN A 43 18.86 23.80 -8.30
CA GLN A 43 19.29 23.51 -6.93
C GLN A 43 18.92 24.67 -5.98
N ALA A 44 19.16 25.92 -6.39
CA ALA A 44 18.76 27.09 -5.59
C ALA A 44 17.22 27.18 -5.43
N ALA A 45 16.46 26.91 -6.50
CA ALA A 45 15.00 26.90 -6.43
C ALA A 45 14.48 25.75 -5.54
N MET A 46 15.11 24.57 -5.56
CA MET A 46 14.77 23.44 -4.69
C MET A 46 15.12 23.73 -3.22
N ASP A 47 16.28 24.31 -2.95
CA ASP A 47 16.69 24.66 -1.59
C ASP A 47 15.83 25.79 -1.02
N ASP A 48 15.44 26.77 -1.83
CA ASP A 48 14.48 27.82 -1.47
C ASP A 48 13.09 27.22 -1.22
N LEU A 49 12.63 26.29 -2.07
CA LEU A 49 11.37 25.58 -1.85
C LEU A 49 11.38 24.79 -0.53
N GLU A 50 12.43 24.00 -0.27
CA GLU A 50 12.57 23.22 0.96
C GLU A 50 12.70 24.13 2.19
N THR A 51 13.44 25.24 2.09
CA THR A 51 13.53 26.24 3.15
C THR A 51 12.15 26.85 3.44
N ARG A 52 11.38 27.21 2.41
CA ARG A 52 10.01 27.74 2.56
C ARG A 52 9.05 26.70 3.16
N LYS A 53 9.19 25.42 2.79
CA LYS A 53 8.47 24.31 3.43
C LYS A 53 8.88 24.11 4.90
N LEU A 54 10.13 24.39 5.26
CA LEU A 54 10.69 24.24 6.61
C LEU A 54 10.42 25.45 7.52
N CYS A 55 10.27 26.64 6.95
CA CYS A 55 9.88 27.89 7.64
C CYS A 55 8.43 27.88 8.14
N ARG A 56 7.88 26.70 8.48
CA ARG A 56 6.59 26.48 9.15
C ARG A 56 6.50 27.30 10.42
N GLY A 57 6.11 28.56 10.28
CA GLY A 57 5.69 29.42 11.36
C GLY A 57 4.26 29.06 11.71
N TRP A 58 4.05 27.96 12.44
CA TRP A 58 2.77 27.72 13.10
C TRP A 58 2.52 28.83 14.12
N THR A 59 2.02 29.97 13.68
CA THR A 59 1.63 31.09 14.56
C THR A 59 0.21 30.92 15.09
N ALA A 60 -0.52 29.88 14.65
CA ALA A 60 -1.81 29.52 15.18
C ALA A 60 -1.78 28.11 15.77
N VAL A 61 -1.84 28.06 17.10
CA VAL A 61 -2.12 26.84 17.85
C VAL A 61 -3.60 26.49 17.64
N ASN A 62 -3.92 25.71 16.60
CA ASN A 62 -5.27 25.16 16.38
C ASN A 62 -5.55 23.96 17.31
N TRP A 63 -5.38 24.17 18.61
CA TRP A 63 -5.61 23.16 19.62
C TRP A 63 -7.09 23.05 19.94
N ILE A 64 -7.85 22.20 19.22
CA ILE A 64 -9.20 21.85 19.66
C ILE A 64 -9.58 20.37 19.42
N GLY A 65 -8.82 19.45 20.03
CA GLY A 65 -9.25 18.07 20.36
C GLY A 65 -8.47 16.96 19.66
N GLU A 66 -8.30 15.81 20.35
CA GLU A 66 -7.63 14.62 19.84
C GLU A 66 -8.43 13.95 18.71
N SER A 67 -7.95 14.12 17.48
CA SER A 67 -8.02 13.12 16.42
C SER A 67 -6.61 12.50 16.22
N SER A 68 -6.55 11.33 15.59
CA SER A 68 -5.37 10.44 15.49
C SER A 68 -4.00 11.13 15.31
N SER A 69 -2.97 10.55 15.93
CA SER A 69 -1.60 11.06 16.16
C SER A 69 -0.71 11.31 14.93
N LEU A 70 -1.27 11.41 13.71
CA LEU A 70 -0.50 11.70 12.49
C LEU A 70 -0.80 13.07 11.86
N THR A 71 -1.89 13.76 12.24
CA THR A 71 -2.27 15.08 11.70
C THR A 71 -2.86 15.98 12.79
N GLY A 72 -2.06 16.31 13.80
CA GLY A 72 -2.51 16.94 15.05
C GLY A 72 -2.92 18.42 14.98
N THR A 73 -3.73 18.85 14.01
CA THR A 73 -4.05 20.28 13.81
C THR A 73 -5.52 20.63 13.56
N ASP A 74 -6.41 19.67 13.33
CA ASP A 74 -7.83 19.94 13.00
C ASP A 74 -8.81 19.40 14.06
N GLY A 75 -9.80 20.23 14.40
CA GLY A 75 -10.90 19.85 15.29
C GLY A 75 -11.90 18.89 14.64
N ILE A 76 -12.60 18.11 15.46
CA ILE A 76 -13.68 17.21 15.01
C ILE A 76 -14.80 18.06 14.38
N ALA A 77 -15.21 17.70 13.17
CA ALA A 77 -16.31 18.32 12.45
C ALA A 77 -17.65 17.88 13.07
N PHE A 78 -18.32 18.79 13.78
CA PHE A 78 -19.68 18.62 14.29
C PHE A 78 -20.35 20.00 14.48
N PRO A 79 -21.68 20.09 14.66
CA PRO A 79 -22.41 21.36 14.65
C PRO A 79 -21.91 22.40 15.66
N GLY A 80 -21.44 21.97 16.84
CA GLY A 80 -20.90 22.85 17.88
C GLY A 80 -19.44 23.28 17.68
N LEU A 81 -18.75 22.84 16.63
CA LEU A 81 -17.41 23.32 16.28
C LEU A 81 -17.47 24.85 16.11
N GLY A 82 -16.59 25.60 16.79
CA GLY A 82 -16.61 27.07 16.76
C GLY A 82 -17.60 27.75 17.73
N GLY A 83 -18.44 27.01 18.44
CA GLY A 83 -19.42 27.57 19.39
C GLY A 83 -18.80 28.07 20.71
N GLU A 84 -19.45 29.02 21.37
CA GLU A 84 -18.99 29.63 22.64
C GLU A 84 -18.80 28.60 23.78
N ALA A 85 -19.58 27.52 23.77
CA ALA A 85 -19.49 26.41 24.72
C ALA A 85 -18.17 25.62 24.62
N ARG A 86 -17.41 25.77 23.51
CA ARG A 86 -16.07 25.19 23.35
C ARG A 86 -14.94 26.07 23.88
N ASN A 87 -15.25 27.24 24.45
CA ASN A 87 -14.27 28.07 25.14
C ASN A 87 -13.58 27.23 26.24
N PRO A 88 -12.24 27.10 26.25
CA PRO A 88 -11.52 26.27 27.24
C PRO A 88 -11.87 26.58 28.69
N LYS A 89 -12.30 27.81 28.98
CA LYS A 89 -12.70 28.25 30.32
C LYS A 89 -14.00 27.61 30.83
N ASN A 90 -14.91 27.25 29.93
CA ASN A 90 -16.29 26.85 30.25
C ASN A 90 -16.65 25.46 29.69
N ARG A 91 -15.66 24.70 29.23
CA ARG A 91 -15.87 23.50 28.42
C ARG A 91 -16.34 22.30 29.25
N GLN A 92 -17.48 21.71 28.85
CA GLN A 92 -18.01 20.48 29.44
C GLN A 92 -17.78 19.28 28.49
N TRP A 93 -16.66 18.59 28.70
CA TRP A 93 -16.19 17.52 27.81
C TRP A 93 -17.16 16.35 27.62
N THR A 94 -17.91 15.98 28.66
CA THR A 94 -18.85 14.86 28.59
C THR A 94 -20.01 15.18 27.66
N ILE A 95 -20.57 16.39 27.75
CA ILE A 95 -21.69 16.83 26.90
C ILE A 95 -21.24 16.88 25.44
N GLU A 96 -20.09 17.48 25.16
CA GLU A 96 -19.56 17.56 23.80
C GLU A 96 -19.32 16.18 23.19
N LYS A 97 -18.84 15.21 23.98
CA LYS A 97 -18.63 13.83 23.52
C LYS A 97 -19.94 13.15 23.15
N ASP A 98 -21.00 13.37 23.93
CA ASP A 98 -22.32 12.81 23.66
C ASP A 98 -22.97 13.47 22.45
N ASP A 99 -22.85 14.80 22.31
CA ASP A 99 -23.32 15.55 21.14
C ASP A 99 -22.66 15.09 19.85
N ILE A 100 -21.34 14.91 19.86
CA ILE A 100 -20.58 14.36 18.72
C ILE A 100 -21.09 12.96 18.38
N LYS A 101 -21.25 12.08 19.38
CA LYS A 101 -21.71 10.71 19.15
C LYS A 101 -23.11 10.67 18.52
N ILE A 102 -24.03 11.51 19.02
CA ILE A 102 -25.39 11.61 18.48
C ILE A 102 -25.36 12.13 17.05
N PHE A 103 -24.59 13.20 16.79
CA PHE A 103 -24.43 13.77 15.46
C PHE A 103 -23.90 12.77 14.45
N TYR A 104 -22.80 12.07 14.75
CA TYR A 104 -22.21 11.08 13.84
C TYR A 104 -23.13 9.87 13.61
N LYS A 105 -23.92 9.45 14.62
CA LYS A 105 -24.96 8.43 14.41
C LYS A 105 -26.02 8.89 13.42
N ARG A 106 -26.58 10.09 13.61
CA ARG A 106 -27.61 10.62 12.70
C ARG A 106 -27.07 10.83 11.29
N LEU A 107 -25.85 11.37 11.18
CA LEU A 107 -25.18 11.57 9.90
C LEU A 107 -24.96 10.24 9.17
N ALA A 108 -24.50 9.19 9.85
CA ALA A 108 -24.36 7.86 9.26
C ALA A 108 -25.71 7.29 8.78
N CYS A 109 -26.79 7.45 9.56
CA CYS A 109 -28.12 7.02 9.12
C CYS A 109 -28.58 7.75 7.84
N VAL A 110 -28.39 9.07 7.77
CA VAL A 110 -28.72 9.86 6.57
C VAL A 110 -27.92 9.36 5.36
N LEU A 111 -26.62 9.16 5.52
CA LEU A 111 -25.73 8.72 4.44
C LEU A 111 -26.11 7.34 3.89
N GLU A 112 -26.66 6.48 4.75
CA GLU A 112 -27.08 5.14 4.39
C GLU A 112 -28.56 5.04 3.98
N ASN A 113 -29.27 6.17 3.88
CA ASN A 113 -30.71 6.24 3.64
C ASN A 113 -31.53 5.40 4.64
N ARG A 114 -31.17 5.47 5.93
CA ARG A 114 -31.81 4.77 7.04
C ARG A 114 -32.57 5.72 7.96
N SER A 115 -33.53 5.19 8.70
CA SER A 115 -34.19 5.93 9.78
C SER A 115 -33.20 6.26 10.90
N GLN A 116 -33.33 7.44 11.51
CA GLN A 116 -32.46 7.91 12.61
C GLN A 116 -32.55 7.03 13.87
N ASP A 117 -33.60 6.22 14.00
CA ASP A 117 -33.79 5.27 15.12
C ASP A 117 -33.06 3.94 14.92
N THR A 118 -32.50 3.69 13.74
CA THR A 118 -31.78 2.45 13.42
C THR A 118 -30.30 2.56 13.75
N GLU A 119 -29.64 1.42 13.94
CA GLU A 119 -28.18 1.36 13.95
C GLU A 119 -27.66 1.37 12.50
N PRO A 120 -26.81 2.33 12.12
CA PRO A 120 -26.18 2.37 10.81
C PRO A 120 -25.13 1.27 10.68
N GLU A 121 -24.89 0.82 9.45
CA GLU A 121 -23.90 -0.21 9.12
C GLU A 121 -22.46 0.32 9.15
N GLY A 122 -22.27 1.63 9.06
CA GLY A 122 -20.96 2.28 8.99
C GLY A 122 -20.35 2.28 7.60
N LYS A 123 -21.17 2.36 6.53
CA LYS A 123 -20.70 2.31 5.12
C LYS A 123 -19.74 3.43 4.77
N PHE A 124 -19.97 4.62 5.30
CA PHE A 124 -19.18 5.82 4.99
C PHE A 124 -18.12 6.13 6.04
N PHE A 125 -18.38 5.80 7.31
CA PHE A 125 -17.45 5.87 8.44
C PHE A 125 -18.01 5.07 9.62
N ALA A 126 -17.15 4.57 10.51
CA ALA A 126 -17.57 3.91 11.74
C ALA A 126 -18.08 4.92 12.79
N LEU A 127 -19.02 4.51 13.64
CA LEU A 127 -19.64 5.39 14.66
C LEU A 127 -18.68 5.94 15.72
N ASN A 128 -17.51 5.32 15.87
CA ASN A 128 -16.45 5.77 16.75
C ASN A 128 -15.39 6.64 16.04
N GLU A 129 -15.49 6.82 14.70
CA GLU A 129 -14.65 7.76 13.97
C GLU A 129 -15.00 9.19 14.39
N LYS A 130 -13.96 10.01 14.53
CA LYS A 130 -14.04 11.43 14.87
C LYS A 130 -13.34 12.20 13.75
N LEU A 131 -14.09 12.52 12.70
CA LEU A 131 -13.52 13.06 11.47
C LEU A 131 -13.29 14.57 11.62
N SER A 132 -12.12 15.03 11.18
CA SER A 132 -11.88 16.44 10.90
C SER A 132 -12.69 16.91 9.68
N ILE A 133 -12.75 18.23 9.44
CA ILE A 133 -13.39 18.81 8.25
C ILE A 133 -12.89 18.15 6.94
N PRO A 134 -11.57 18.05 6.65
CA PRO A 134 -11.10 17.42 5.42
C PRO A 134 -11.47 15.95 5.32
N GLU A 135 -11.38 15.20 6.41
CA GLU A 135 -11.72 13.78 6.41
C GLU A 135 -13.20 13.57 6.13
N LEU A 136 -14.08 14.37 6.75
CA LEU A 136 -15.51 14.33 6.51
C LEU A 136 -15.84 14.70 5.06
N VAL A 137 -15.22 15.77 4.54
CA VAL A 137 -15.39 16.20 3.15
C VAL A 137 -14.97 15.10 2.18
N LYS A 138 -13.83 14.43 2.41
CA LYS A 138 -13.37 13.29 1.61
C LYS A 138 -14.38 12.14 1.56
N ARG A 139 -15.13 11.90 2.65
CA ARG A 139 -16.20 10.89 2.64
C ARG A 139 -17.43 11.38 1.89
N LEU A 140 -17.81 12.65 2.06
CA LEU A 140 -19.04 13.21 1.47
C LEU A 140 -18.94 13.35 -0.05
N VAL A 141 -17.78 13.71 -0.60
CA VAL A 141 -17.61 13.85 -2.05
C VAL A 141 -17.72 12.53 -2.82
N THR A 142 -17.78 11.38 -2.14
CA THR A 142 -18.06 10.09 -2.78
C THR A 142 -19.56 9.83 -2.94
N LEU A 143 -20.44 10.63 -2.31
CA LEU A 143 -21.88 10.56 -2.52
C LEU A 143 -22.22 11.02 -3.94
N PRO A 144 -23.00 10.24 -4.71
CA PRO A 144 -23.33 10.58 -6.09
C PRO A 144 -23.95 11.97 -6.25
N GLU A 145 -24.83 12.40 -5.34
CA GLU A 145 -25.47 13.72 -5.42
C GLU A 145 -24.47 14.88 -5.26
N ILE A 146 -23.55 14.78 -4.30
CA ILE A 146 -22.51 15.80 -4.07
C ILE A 146 -21.48 15.77 -5.20
N ALA A 147 -21.02 14.59 -5.62
CA ALA A 147 -20.08 14.43 -6.72
C ALA A 147 -20.61 15.05 -8.02
N ASN A 148 -21.88 14.79 -8.35
CA ASN A 148 -22.54 15.35 -9.53
C ASN A 148 -22.62 16.88 -9.47
N ASN A 149 -23.01 17.45 -8.32
CA ASN A 149 -23.08 18.91 -8.15
C ASN A 149 -21.70 19.59 -8.28
N LEU A 150 -20.63 18.87 -7.90
CA LEU A 150 -19.25 19.33 -8.03
C LEU A 150 -18.66 19.10 -9.44
N GLY A 151 -19.40 18.49 -10.37
CA GLY A 151 -18.89 18.11 -11.68
C GLY A 151 -17.76 17.08 -11.62
N MET A 152 -17.70 16.29 -10.54
CA MET A 152 -16.70 15.24 -10.38
C MET A 152 -17.06 14.04 -11.26
N SER A 153 -16.04 13.45 -11.89
CA SER A 153 -16.21 12.17 -12.58
C SER A 153 -16.68 11.13 -11.58
N LYS A 154 -17.70 10.35 -11.96
CA LYS A 154 -18.18 9.23 -11.17
C LYS A 154 -17.00 8.30 -10.88
N LEU A 155 -16.76 8.02 -9.60
CA LEU A 155 -15.75 7.04 -9.21
C LEU A 155 -16.11 5.70 -9.83
N GLU A 156 -15.14 5.07 -10.47
CA GLU A 156 -15.30 3.70 -10.93
C GLU A 156 -15.53 2.81 -9.72
N SER A 157 -16.58 1.99 -9.79
CA SER A 157 -16.85 1.01 -8.76
C SER A 157 -15.70 0.00 -8.69
N PHE A 158 -15.53 -0.62 -7.52
CA PHE A 158 -14.67 -1.79 -7.31
C PHE A 158 -15.53 -3.04 -7.03
N SER A 159 -16.84 -2.97 -7.31
CA SER A 159 -17.83 -4.03 -7.04
C SER A 159 -17.54 -5.34 -7.77
N GLU A 160 -16.77 -5.25 -8.84
CA GLU A 160 -16.32 -6.39 -9.64
C GLU A 160 -15.22 -7.22 -8.95
N ILE A 161 -14.54 -6.66 -7.93
CA ILE A 161 -13.59 -7.41 -7.10
C ILE A 161 -14.37 -8.35 -6.18
N TYR A 162 -14.75 -9.51 -6.73
CA TYR A 162 -15.50 -10.52 -6.02
C TYR A 162 -14.59 -11.49 -5.29
N ARG A 163 -14.63 -11.45 -3.95
CA ARG A 163 -13.80 -12.29 -3.07
C ARG A 163 -14.58 -13.42 -2.39
N GLY A 164 -15.87 -13.53 -2.65
CA GLY A 164 -16.74 -14.56 -2.08
C GLY A 164 -17.76 -14.00 -1.08
N PRO A 165 -18.63 -14.87 -0.54
CA PRO A 165 -19.68 -14.48 0.39
C PRO A 165 -19.15 -13.90 1.71
N GLU A 166 -19.79 -12.85 2.22
CA GLU A 166 -19.55 -12.33 3.58
C GLU A 166 -20.07 -13.28 4.67
N ALA A 167 -21.05 -14.14 4.34
CA ALA A 167 -21.67 -15.07 5.27
C ALA A 167 -21.19 -16.52 5.06
N LYS A 168 -20.84 -17.20 6.17
CA LYS A 168 -20.38 -18.62 6.21
C LYS A 168 -21.40 -19.64 5.65
N ASN A 169 -22.62 -19.23 5.33
CA ASN A 169 -23.72 -20.11 4.93
C ASN A 169 -23.89 -20.22 3.40
N GLU A 170 -23.19 -19.42 2.62
CA GLU A 170 -23.20 -19.53 1.16
C GLU A 170 -22.18 -20.57 0.68
N GLN A 171 -22.62 -21.48 -0.18
CA GLN A 171 -21.86 -22.63 -0.70
C GLN A 171 -20.67 -22.25 -1.62
N GLY A 172 -20.30 -20.97 -1.69
CA GLY A 172 -19.24 -20.46 -2.53
C GLY A 172 -17.87 -20.53 -1.84
N LYS A 173 -16.87 -21.10 -2.52
CA LYS A 173 -15.47 -21.00 -2.09
C LYS A 173 -15.02 -19.53 -2.22
N GLY A 174 -14.42 -18.98 -1.15
CA GLY A 174 -13.79 -17.66 -1.19
C GLY A 174 -12.69 -17.59 -2.24
N ARG A 175 -12.54 -16.43 -2.90
CA ARG A 175 -11.56 -16.21 -3.96
C ARG A 175 -10.38 -15.41 -3.45
N TRP A 176 -9.18 -15.88 -3.78
CA TRP A 176 -7.95 -15.17 -3.52
C TRP A 176 -7.74 -14.10 -4.59
N THR A 177 -7.03 -13.04 -4.21
CA THR A 177 -6.74 -11.90 -5.10
C THR A 177 -5.29 -11.48 -4.92
N GLY A 178 -4.64 -11.08 -6.01
CA GLY A 178 -3.31 -10.48 -5.98
C GLY A 178 -3.42 -8.97 -5.90
N TRP A 179 -2.56 -8.33 -5.13
CA TRP A 179 -2.49 -6.88 -5.00
C TRP A 179 -1.04 -6.47 -5.15
N PHE A 180 -0.77 -5.37 -5.84
CA PHE A 180 0.59 -4.91 -6.06
C PHE A 180 0.68 -3.41 -5.90
N MET A 181 1.71 -2.97 -5.17
CA MET A 181 2.07 -1.57 -5.02
C MET A 181 3.54 -1.43 -5.38
N GLY A 182 3.85 -0.53 -6.29
CA GLY A 182 5.20 -0.28 -6.76
C GLY A 182 5.54 1.20 -6.68
N ASP A 183 6.83 1.46 -6.49
CA ASP A 183 7.38 2.82 -6.46
C ASP A 183 8.82 2.79 -6.99
N GLY A 184 9.19 3.84 -7.71
CA GLY A 184 10.50 4.01 -8.31
C GLY A 184 11.59 4.16 -7.25
N ASP A 185 12.76 3.57 -7.52
CA ASP A 185 13.86 3.61 -6.59
C ASP A 185 14.66 4.91 -6.72
N GLU A 186 14.74 5.65 -5.60
CA GLU A 186 15.54 6.88 -5.47
C GLU A 186 15.25 7.95 -6.55
N VAL A 187 14.00 8.04 -7.05
CA VAL A 187 13.64 9.00 -8.10
C VAL A 187 14.01 10.44 -7.74
N GLY A 188 13.84 10.85 -6.49
CA GLY A 188 14.26 12.18 -6.03
C GLY A 188 15.77 12.44 -6.14
N LYS A 189 16.62 11.41 -5.99
CA LYS A 189 18.07 11.51 -6.21
C LYS A 189 18.38 11.56 -7.71
N HIS A 190 17.71 10.73 -8.50
CA HIS A 190 17.86 10.72 -9.95
C HIS A 190 17.50 12.07 -10.59
N LEU A 191 16.42 12.71 -10.10
CA LEU A 191 16.02 14.05 -10.57
C LEU A 191 17.10 15.11 -10.27
N LYS A 192 17.80 15.02 -9.14
CA LYS A 192 18.92 15.93 -8.82
C LYS A 192 20.09 15.72 -9.78
N GLU A 193 20.45 14.46 -10.04
CA GLU A 193 21.53 14.10 -10.97
C GLU A 193 21.22 14.60 -12.40
N ILE A 194 19.95 14.53 -12.83
CA ILE A 194 19.52 15.09 -14.13
C ILE A 194 19.62 16.62 -14.12
N ALA A 195 19.20 17.27 -13.03
CA ALA A 195 19.21 18.73 -12.91
C ALA A 195 20.63 19.33 -13.00
N ASP A 196 21.65 18.59 -12.59
CA ASP A 196 23.06 19.01 -12.63
C ASP A 196 23.69 18.94 -14.04
N LEU A 197 22.98 18.39 -15.04
CA LEU A 197 23.46 18.33 -16.43
C LEU A 197 23.41 19.70 -17.11
N GLU A 198 24.29 19.94 -18.09
CA GLU A 198 24.29 21.19 -18.89
C GLU A 198 22.94 21.47 -19.57
N ASN A 199 22.16 20.43 -19.85
CA ASN A 199 20.81 20.50 -20.43
C ASN A 199 19.72 19.98 -19.47
N GLY A 200 19.92 20.12 -18.16
CA GLY A 200 19.09 19.52 -17.12
C GLY A 200 17.58 19.81 -17.24
N ASP A 201 17.18 21.02 -17.62
CA ASP A 201 15.77 21.38 -17.82
C ASP A 201 15.08 20.52 -18.89
N ASP A 202 15.76 20.31 -20.02
CA ASP A 202 15.24 19.49 -21.12
C ASP A 202 15.19 18.02 -20.74
N GLU A 203 16.19 17.52 -20.01
CA GLU A 203 16.23 16.14 -19.53
C GLU A 203 15.18 15.87 -18.43
N LEU A 204 14.94 16.81 -17.51
CA LEU A 204 13.86 16.73 -16.51
C LEU A 204 12.49 16.67 -17.16
N LYS A 205 12.30 17.47 -18.22
CA LYS A 205 11.08 17.44 -19.01
C LYS A 205 10.90 16.10 -19.71
N LYS A 206 11.96 15.54 -20.32
CA LYS A 206 11.94 14.21 -20.94
C LYS A 206 11.59 13.12 -19.92
N PHE A 207 12.23 13.14 -18.75
CA PHE A 207 11.93 12.21 -17.65
C PHE A 207 10.46 12.29 -17.23
N SER A 208 9.97 13.50 -16.94
CA SER A 208 8.58 13.72 -16.50
C SER A 208 7.56 13.27 -17.56
N GLN A 209 7.87 13.50 -18.84
CA GLN A 209 7.07 13.02 -19.95
C GLN A 209 7.12 11.50 -20.05
N ALA A 210 8.29 10.88 -19.96
CA ALA A 210 8.44 9.43 -20.02
C ALA A 210 7.62 8.74 -18.92
N MET A 211 7.71 9.20 -17.67
CA MET A 211 6.97 8.63 -16.54
C MET A 211 5.45 8.84 -16.69
N ARG A 212 5.01 10.00 -17.20
CA ARG A 212 3.58 10.24 -17.46
C ARG A 212 3.04 9.35 -18.58
N HIS A 213 3.80 9.17 -19.67
CA HIS A 213 3.40 8.26 -20.76
C HIS A 213 3.37 6.82 -20.25
N TRP A 214 4.38 6.41 -19.48
CA TRP A 214 4.44 5.09 -18.89
C TRP A 214 3.24 4.80 -17.99
N GLY A 215 2.89 5.66 -17.04
CA GLY A 215 1.74 5.42 -16.16
C GLY A 215 0.41 5.34 -16.92
N LYS A 216 0.27 6.15 -17.97
CA LYS A 216 -0.89 6.10 -18.88
C LYS A 216 -0.94 4.79 -19.66
N ASP A 217 0.17 4.37 -20.24
CA ASP A 217 0.29 3.16 -21.05
C ASP A 217 0.14 1.91 -20.17
N PHE A 218 0.73 1.90 -18.97
CA PHE A 218 0.59 0.84 -17.99
C PHE A 218 -0.88 0.61 -17.60
N SER A 219 -1.62 1.69 -17.33
CA SER A 219 -3.04 1.59 -17.01
C SER A 219 -3.88 1.11 -18.20
N ARG A 220 -3.56 1.55 -19.42
CA ARG A 220 -4.28 1.18 -20.65
C ARG A 220 -4.02 -0.26 -21.09
N ASP A 221 -2.76 -0.69 -21.01
CA ASP A 221 -2.27 -1.95 -21.57
C ASP A 221 -2.29 -3.09 -20.52
N PHE A 222 -2.71 -2.80 -19.28
CA PHE A 222 -2.91 -3.83 -18.26
C PHE A 222 -3.95 -4.85 -18.74
N PRO A 223 -3.68 -6.17 -18.68
CA PRO A 223 -4.60 -7.16 -19.21
C PRO A 223 -5.87 -7.23 -18.35
N GLN A 224 -6.99 -6.74 -18.88
CA GLN A 224 -8.25 -6.63 -18.17
C GLN A 224 -8.82 -8.01 -17.76
N GLU A 225 -8.39 -9.08 -18.43
CA GLU A 225 -8.78 -10.46 -18.12
C GLU A 225 -8.12 -11.03 -16.84
N ILE A 226 -7.16 -10.31 -16.27
CA ILE A 226 -6.50 -10.69 -15.01
C ILE A 226 -6.64 -9.64 -13.91
N GLY A 227 -7.34 -8.52 -14.14
CA GLY A 227 -7.61 -7.51 -13.12
C GLY A 227 -7.55 -6.07 -13.65
N ARG A 228 -7.12 -5.13 -12.80
CA ARG A 228 -7.02 -3.70 -13.18
C ARG A 228 -5.93 -2.94 -12.43
N VAL A 229 -5.46 -1.86 -13.04
CA VAL A 229 -4.67 -0.81 -12.37
C VAL A 229 -5.63 0.15 -11.68
N VAL A 230 -5.42 0.40 -10.39
CA VAL A 230 -6.22 1.34 -9.58
C VAL A 230 -5.70 2.76 -9.75
N TYR A 231 -4.38 2.91 -9.78
CA TYR A 231 -3.71 4.18 -9.97
C TYR A 231 -2.29 3.92 -10.50
N ALA A 232 -1.82 4.80 -11.39
CA ALA A 232 -0.43 4.86 -11.81
C ALA A 232 -0.10 6.31 -12.15
N GLY A 233 0.76 6.96 -11.36
CA GLY A 233 1.00 8.39 -11.48
C GLY A 233 2.47 8.76 -11.38
N GLY A 234 3.20 8.59 -12.47
CA GLY A 234 4.63 8.81 -12.49
C GLY A 234 5.34 7.50 -12.15
N ASP A 235 6.09 7.50 -11.05
CA ASP A 235 6.86 6.36 -10.56
C ASP A 235 6.11 5.43 -9.61
N ASP A 236 4.99 5.89 -9.03
CA ASP A 236 4.17 5.10 -8.11
C ASP A 236 2.91 4.50 -8.76
N PHE A 237 2.54 3.29 -8.36
CA PHE A 237 1.35 2.61 -8.87
C PHE A 237 0.75 1.59 -7.90
N LEU A 238 -0.55 1.34 -8.08
CA LEU A 238 -1.34 0.35 -7.35
C LEU A 238 -2.23 -0.39 -8.34
N GLY A 239 -2.29 -1.71 -8.23
CA GLY A 239 -3.25 -2.52 -8.97
C GLY A 239 -3.65 -3.79 -8.24
N VAL A 240 -4.62 -4.47 -8.84
CA VAL A 240 -5.25 -5.66 -8.28
C VAL A 240 -5.47 -6.69 -9.38
N ILE A 241 -5.14 -7.94 -9.06
CA ILE A 241 -5.26 -9.14 -9.89
C ILE A 241 -6.43 -9.95 -9.35
N TYR A 242 -7.48 -10.05 -10.14
CA TYR A 242 -8.72 -10.74 -9.80
C TYR A 242 -9.46 -11.12 -11.09
N ARG A 243 -10.56 -11.87 -10.93
CA ARG A 243 -11.51 -12.14 -11.99
C ARG A 243 -12.93 -11.97 -11.48
N ASP A 244 -13.81 -11.59 -12.39
CA ASP A 244 -15.21 -11.34 -12.07
C ASP A 244 -15.91 -12.59 -11.55
N LYS A 245 -17.02 -12.39 -10.82
CA LYS A 245 -17.81 -13.46 -10.20
C LYS A 245 -18.17 -14.58 -11.17
N ASP A 246 -18.45 -14.26 -12.43
CA ASP A 246 -18.89 -15.24 -13.42
C ASP A 246 -17.75 -15.98 -14.13
N GLN A 247 -16.50 -15.62 -13.83
CA GLN A 247 -15.30 -16.25 -14.36
C GLN A 247 -14.65 -17.20 -13.34
N GLU A 248 -13.84 -18.13 -13.84
CA GLU A 248 -12.98 -18.97 -13.00
C GLU A 248 -11.98 -18.10 -12.23
N ALA A 249 -11.80 -18.39 -10.94
CA ALA A 249 -10.89 -17.62 -10.09
C ALA A 249 -9.47 -17.60 -10.67
N ILE A 250 -8.82 -16.44 -10.59
CA ILE A 250 -7.43 -16.30 -10.99
C ILE A 250 -6.54 -17.16 -10.10
N THR A 251 -5.63 -17.91 -10.71
CA THR A 251 -4.68 -18.75 -9.96
C THR A 251 -3.47 -17.95 -9.53
N ALA A 252 -2.81 -18.39 -8.47
CA ALA A 252 -1.56 -17.79 -8.02
C ALA A 252 -0.46 -17.87 -9.10
N GLN A 253 -0.44 -18.97 -9.87
CA GLN A 253 0.48 -19.15 -11.00
C GLN A 253 0.26 -18.10 -12.11
N GLN A 254 -1.00 -17.77 -12.44
CA GLN A 254 -1.30 -16.70 -13.40
C GLN A 254 -0.82 -15.33 -12.89
N ALA A 255 -1.01 -15.05 -11.59
CA ALA A 255 -0.54 -13.82 -10.97
C ALA A 255 0.99 -13.70 -10.98
N VAL A 256 1.70 -14.80 -10.66
CA VAL A 256 3.18 -14.85 -10.74
C VAL A 256 3.68 -14.72 -12.17
N ALA A 257 3.02 -15.36 -13.13
CA ALA A 257 3.38 -15.26 -14.55
C ALA A 257 3.33 -13.80 -15.03
N TRP A 258 2.30 -13.04 -14.64
CA TRP A 258 2.24 -11.60 -14.90
C TRP A 258 3.35 -10.84 -14.15
N LEU A 259 3.56 -11.13 -12.86
CA LEU A 259 4.54 -10.43 -12.03
C LEU A 259 5.97 -10.53 -12.61
N ILE A 260 6.33 -11.68 -13.19
CA ILE A 260 7.61 -11.90 -13.88
C ILE A 260 7.78 -10.98 -15.10
N THR A 261 6.70 -10.52 -15.72
CA THR A 261 6.76 -9.60 -16.87
C THR A 261 6.89 -8.13 -16.48
N LEU A 262 6.59 -7.78 -15.22
CA LEU A 262 6.53 -6.40 -14.75
C LEU A 262 7.84 -5.61 -14.96
N PRO A 263 9.04 -6.17 -14.72
CA PRO A 263 10.29 -5.45 -15.00
C PRO A 263 10.41 -4.97 -16.44
N LYS A 264 10.00 -5.79 -17.41
CA LYS A 264 10.00 -5.43 -18.84
C LYS A 264 8.96 -4.37 -19.18
N ILE A 265 7.87 -4.31 -18.41
CA ILE A 265 6.85 -3.26 -18.55
C ILE A 265 7.40 -1.95 -17.98
N TRP A 266 8.10 -1.99 -16.85
CA TRP A 266 8.78 -0.85 -16.24
C TRP A 266 9.82 -0.25 -17.19
N GLU A 267 10.72 -1.07 -17.74
CA GLU A 267 11.79 -0.64 -18.66
C GLU A 267 11.31 0.16 -19.89
N ARG A 268 10.03 0.10 -20.25
CA ARG A 268 9.45 0.85 -21.39
C ARG A 268 9.51 2.36 -21.24
N HIS A 269 9.66 2.89 -20.01
CA HIS A 269 9.86 4.33 -19.83
C HIS A 269 11.27 4.79 -20.25
N ASP A 270 12.21 3.87 -20.48
CA ASP A 270 13.57 4.15 -20.96
C ASP A 270 14.35 5.14 -20.06
N GLN A 271 14.19 5.01 -18.75
CA GLN A 271 14.89 5.80 -17.73
C GLN A 271 15.70 4.85 -16.85
N LYS A 272 16.82 5.31 -16.30
CA LYS A 272 17.70 4.47 -15.46
C LYS A 272 17.26 4.48 -14.00
N ILE A 273 16.00 4.13 -13.76
CA ILE A 273 15.42 4.05 -12.41
C ILE A 273 15.03 2.61 -12.08
N GLY A 274 15.37 2.18 -10.86
CA GLY A 274 14.97 0.89 -10.34
C GLY A 274 13.48 0.87 -9.96
N LEU A 275 12.97 -0.33 -9.70
CA LEU A 275 11.61 -0.55 -9.24
C LEU A 275 11.62 -1.42 -7.99
N SER A 276 10.93 -0.98 -6.94
CA SER A 276 10.63 -1.80 -5.78
C SER A 276 9.13 -2.06 -5.66
N VAL A 277 8.71 -3.31 -5.46
CA VAL A 277 7.30 -3.70 -5.41
C VAL A 277 6.97 -4.56 -4.19
N GLY A 278 5.84 -4.25 -3.56
CA GLY A 278 5.14 -5.15 -2.65
C GLY A 278 4.02 -5.88 -3.38
N PHE A 279 4.12 -7.20 -3.52
CA PHE A 279 3.07 -8.05 -4.09
C PHE A 279 2.42 -8.89 -2.97
N VAL A 280 1.09 -8.84 -2.86
CA VAL A 280 0.32 -9.53 -1.83
C VAL A 280 -0.69 -10.48 -2.47
N TRP A 281 -0.60 -11.77 -2.16
CA TRP A 281 -1.62 -12.76 -2.48
C TRP A 281 -2.49 -13.00 -1.25
N ALA A 282 -3.74 -12.50 -1.27
CA ALA A 282 -4.59 -12.43 -0.10
C ALA A 282 -5.77 -13.40 -0.16
N GLY A 283 -5.99 -14.13 0.94
CA GLY A 283 -7.16 -14.99 1.15
C GLY A 283 -8.45 -14.17 1.19
N SER A 284 -9.57 -14.76 0.79
CA SER A 284 -10.87 -14.10 0.56
C SER A 284 -11.39 -13.20 1.68
N SER A 285 -11.11 -13.53 2.93
CA SER A 285 -11.72 -12.89 4.10
C SER A 285 -10.83 -11.81 4.73
N VAL A 286 -9.64 -11.56 4.17
CA VAL A 286 -8.75 -10.50 4.64
C VAL A 286 -9.36 -9.14 4.27
N PRO A 287 -9.61 -8.21 5.20
CA PRO A 287 -10.14 -6.89 4.87
C PRO A 287 -9.24 -6.12 3.89
N GLN A 288 -9.83 -5.40 2.93
CA GLN A 288 -9.08 -4.68 1.90
C GLN A 288 -8.09 -3.67 2.50
N ARG A 289 -8.47 -2.97 3.57
CA ARG A 289 -7.57 -2.06 4.29
C ARG A 289 -6.29 -2.74 4.75
N ASP A 290 -6.42 -3.95 5.28
CA ASP A 290 -5.29 -4.71 5.82
C ASP A 290 -4.39 -5.22 4.67
N ILE A 291 -4.98 -5.58 3.52
CA ILE A 291 -4.23 -5.91 2.30
C ILE A 291 -3.39 -4.72 1.82
N LEU A 292 -3.96 -3.52 1.77
CA LEU A 292 -3.24 -2.32 1.36
C LEU A 292 -2.08 -2.00 2.32
N GLN A 293 -2.30 -2.17 3.63
CA GLN A 293 -1.24 -2.07 4.63
C GLN A 293 -0.12 -3.10 4.35
N HIS A 294 -0.49 -4.35 4.06
CA HIS A 294 0.48 -5.39 3.73
C HIS A 294 1.25 -5.08 2.42
N CYS A 295 0.62 -4.46 1.42
CA CYS A 295 1.29 -4.05 0.18
C CYS A 295 2.36 -3.01 0.47
N ARG A 296 2.02 -1.96 1.24
CA ARG A 296 2.95 -0.89 1.61
C ARG A 296 4.12 -1.38 2.45
N GLU A 297 3.86 -2.28 3.39
CA GLU A 297 4.94 -2.89 4.20
C GLU A 297 5.87 -3.78 3.37
N ALA A 298 5.30 -4.54 2.43
CA ALA A 298 6.08 -5.37 1.52
C ALA A 298 6.95 -4.51 0.59
N GLU A 299 6.40 -3.44 0.01
CA GLU A 299 7.13 -2.48 -0.82
C GLU A 299 8.25 -1.78 -0.04
N LYS A 300 7.97 -1.33 1.20
CA LYS A 300 8.99 -0.77 2.09
C LYS A 300 10.11 -1.77 2.39
N LEU A 301 9.77 -3.05 2.59
CA LEU A 301 10.76 -4.10 2.81
C LEU A 301 11.64 -4.29 1.57
N ALA A 302 11.06 -4.38 0.39
CA ALA A 302 11.79 -4.48 -0.88
C ALA A 302 12.81 -3.35 -1.02
N LYS A 303 12.41 -2.11 -0.70
CA LYS A 303 13.32 -0.94 -0.69
C LYS A 303 14.42 -1.05 0.35
N SER A 304 14.08 -1.39 1.60
CA SER A 304 15.07 -1.48 2.68
C SER A 304 16.06 -2.64 2.49
N SER A 305 15.70 -3.66 1.72
CA SER A 305 16.56 -4.83 1.45
C SER A 305 17.41 -4.68 0.18
N GLY A 306 17.74 -3.44 -0.21
CA GLY A 306 18.67 -3.17 -1.32
C GLY A 306 18.04 -2.62 -2.60
N ARG A 307 16.74 -2.33 -2.62
CA ARG A 307 15.99 -1.80 -3.79
C ARG A 307 16.07 -2.71 -5.03
N GLY A 308 15.40 -2.36 -6.12
CA GLY A 308 15.36 -3.18 -7.35
C GLY A 308 14.78 -4.57 -7.11
N ARG A 309 13.79 -4.67 -6.20
CA ARG A 309 13.34 -5.91 -5.59
C ARG A 309 11.83 -6.03 -5.56
N VAL A 310 11.37 -7.27 -5.44
CA VAL A 310 9.98 -7.58 -5.11
C VAL A 310 9.91 -8.32 -3.79
N THR A 311 9.03 -7.88 -2.91
CA THR A 311 8.60 -8.64 -1.74
C THR A 311 7.24 -9.25 -2.04
N ILE A 312 7.18 -10.58 -2.06
CA ILE A 312 5.95 -11.34 -2.22
C ILE A 312 5.46 -11.80 -0.85
N ARG A 313 4.21 -11.50 -0.51
CA ARG A 313 3.58 -11.86 0.77
C ARG A 313 2.28 -12.63 0.52
N ILE A 314 2.10 -13.75 1.22
CA ILE A 314 0.88 -14.56 1.19
C ILE A 314 0.13 -14.31 2.50
N VAL A 315 -1.07 -13.73 2.44
CA VAL A 315 -1.84 -13.33 3.64
C VAL A 315 -3.05 -14.25 3.79
N PHE A 316 -3.10 -14.98 4.90
CA PHE A 316 -4.17 -15.93 5.19
C PHE A 316 -5.36 -15.25 5.86
N ASN A 317 -6.53 -15.89 5.81
CA ASN A 317 -7.74 -15.42 6.51
C ASN A 317 -7.56 -15.30 8.04
N SER A 318 -6.51 -15.90 8.61
CA SER A 318 -6.14 -15.75 10.03
C SER A 318 -5.39 -14.44 10.33
N GLY A 319 -5.01 -13.66 9.32
CA GLY A 319 -4.13 -12.50 9.44
C GLY A 319 -2.65 -12.86 9.52
N GLN A 320 -2.30 -14.14 9.60
CA GLN A 320 -0.91 -14.59 9.47
C GLN A 320 -0.45 -14.45 8.03
N TYR A 321 0.87 -14.33 7.84
CA TYR A 321 1.45 -14.29 6.51
C TYR A 321 2.81 -14.99 6.46
N VAL A 322 3.17 -15.42 5.25
CA VAL A 322 4.56 -15.74 4.89
C VAL A 322 5.01 -14.76 3.82
N GLN A 323 6.30 -14.48 3.74
CA GLN A 323 6.83 -13.52 2.77
C GLN A 323 8.23 -13.89 2.32
N TRP A 324 8.60 -13.42 1.14
CA TRP A 324 9.92 -13.61 0.54
C TRP A 324 10.28 -12.38 -0.29
N THR A 325 11.53 -11.92 -0.16
CA THR A 325 12.05 -10.77 -0.92
C THR A 325 13.15 -11.25 -1.86
N CYS A 326 13.07 -10.87 -3.13
CA CYS A 326 14.10 -11.20 -4.11
C CYS A 326 14.33 -10.08 -5.13
N PRO A 327 15.53 -10.01 -5.71
CA PRO A 327 15.79 -9.20 -6.88
C PRO A 327 14.98 -9.64 -8.10
N TRP A 328 14.63 -8.70 -8.98
CA TRP A 328 13.87 -9.00 -10.19
C TRP A 328 14.57 -10.00 -11.13
N ASP A 329 15.90 -9.94 -11.23
CA ASP A 329 16.70 -10.84 -12.07
C ASP A 329 16.69 -12.30 -11.58
N TYR A 330 16.19 -12.55 -10.37
CA TYR A 330 16.13 -13.87 -9.76
C TYR A 330 14.70 -14.40 -9.53
N LEU A 331 13.66 -13.60 -9.77
CA LEU A 331 12.27 -14.00 -9.55
C LEU A 331 11.87 -15.28 -10.32
N ASN A 332 12.51 -15.54 -11.46
CA ASN A 332 12.29 -16.75 -12.26
C ASN A 332 12.67 -18.07 -11.54
N ILE A 333 13.34 -18.02 -10.39
CA ILE A 333 13.60 -19.20 -9.55
C ILE A 333 12.33 -19.98 -9.22
N LEU A 334 11.18 -19.29 -9.10
CA LEU A 334 9.87 -19.92 -8.87
C LEU A 334 9.48 -20.91 -9.99
N THR A 335 10.04 -20.75 -11.19
CA THR A 335 9.81 -21.66 -12.33
C THR A 335 10.88 -22.75 -12.48
N LYS A 336 11.97 -22.68 -11.71
CA LYS A 336 13.11 -23.60 -11.82
C LYS A 336 13.03 -24.80 -10.88
N TYR A 337 12.08 -24.82 -9.95
CA TYR A 337 11.91 -25.92 -8.99
C TYR A 337 11.75 -27.27 -9.70
N GLN A 338 12.53 -28.26 -9.26
CA GLN A 338 12.42 -29.65 -9.70
C GLN A 338 12.46 -30.58 -8.50
N ASP A 339 11.44 -31.41 -8.35
CA ASP A 339 11.48 -32.51 -7.39
C ASP A 339 12.41 -33.65 -7.88
N ARG A 340 12.55 -34.70 -7.07
CA ARG A 340 13.41 -35.86 -7.40
C ARG A 340 12.98 -36.60 -8.66
N GLU A 341 11.72 -36.44 -9.09
CA GLU A 341 11.17 -37.00 -10.33
C GLU A 341 11.19 -36.00 -11.49
N LYS A 342 11.83 -34.83 -11.32
CA LYS A 342 11.88 -33.71 -12.27
C LYS A 342 10.51 -33.09 -12.56
N LYS A 343 9.60 -33.12 -11.59
CA LYS A 343 8.27 -32.50 -11.65
C LYS A 343 8.23 -31.24 -10.77
N ALA A 344 7.30 -30.34 -11.08
CA ALA A 344 7.10 -29.10 -10.32
C ALA A 344 6.17 -29.27 -9.09
N ASN A 345 6.36 -30.34 -8.31
CA ASN A 345 5.58 -30.58 -7.08
C ASN A 345 6.19 -29.92 -5.82
N TRP A 346 5.88 -28.64 -5.61
CA TRP A 346 6.37 -27.87 -4.46
C TRP A 346 6.00 -28.46 -3.08
N SER A 347 5.02 -29.36 -3.00
CA SER A 347 4.66 -30.01 -1.73
C SER A 347 5.80 -30.88 -1.19
N HIS A 348 6.63 -31.46 -2.05
CA HIS A 348 7.75 -32.30 -1.62
C HIS A 348 8.80 -31.50 -0.86
N ILE A 349 9.30 -30.41 -1.44
CA ILE A 349 10.31 -29.56 -0.77
C ILE A 349 9.75 -28.91 0.50
N TYR A 350 8.47 -28.52 0.50
CA TYR A 350 7.83 -27.93 1.67
C TYR A 350 7.75 -28.93 2.83
N GLN A 351 7.37 -30.18 2.56
CA GLN A 351 7.31 -31.24 3.58
C GLN A 351 8.70 -31.59 4.12
N ASP A 352 9.70 -31.70 3.24
CA ASP A 352 11.09 -31.95 3.64
C ASP A 352 11.62 -30.80 4.52
N LEU A 353 11.39 -29.55 4.12
CA LEU A 353 11.75 -28.37 4.92
C LEU A 353 11.09 -28.42 6.30
N ALA A 354 9.77 -28.65 6.37
CA ALA A 354 9.04 -28.71 7.63
C ALA A 354 9.56 -29.84 8.55
N GLN A 355 9.88 -31.01 7.98
CA GLN A 355 10.45 -32.12 8.73
C GLN A 355 11.85 -31.77 9.28
N LEU A 356 12.69 -31.15 8.47
CA LEU A 356 14.04 -30.73 8.87
C LEU A 356 14.03 -29.58 9.89
N GLU A 357 13.13 -28.60 9.74
CA GLU A 357 12.90 -27.53 10.73
C GLU A 357 12.46 -28.14 12.08
N SER A 358 11.53 -29.12 12.08
CA SER A 358 11.08 -29.80 13.30
C SER A 358 12.21 -30.54 14.04
N ARG A 359 13.22 -31.00 13.29
CA ARG A 359 14.42 -31.68 13.79
C ARG A 359 15.57 -30.72 14.09
N ARG A 360 15.34 -29.40 14.01
CA ARG A 360 16.35 -28.35 14.22
C ARG A 360 17.54 -28.43 13.26
N ALA A 361 17.37 -29.02 12.07
CA ALA A 361 18.45 -29.13 11.08
C ALA A 361 18.88 -27.76 10.51
N PHE A 362 17.99 -26.77 10.54
CA PHE A 362 18.25 -25.39 10.14
C PHE A 362 18.52 -24.45 11.32
N ASN A 363 18.58 -24.95 12.56
CA ASN A 363 18.86 -24.10 13.71
C ASN A 363 20.35 -23.72 13.73
N LEU A 364 20.62 -22.42 13.70
CA LEU A 364 21.96 -21.90 13.89
C LEU A 364 22.24 -21.68 15.38
N ASP A 365 23.34 -22.25 15.88
CA ASP A 365 23.99 -21.80 17.11
C ASP A 365 25.06 -20.76 16.71
N LYS A 366 25.12 -19.63 17.43
CA LYS A 366 26.16 -18.60 17.25
C LYS A 366 27.57 -19.17 17.32
N LYS A 367 27.78 -20.32 17.97
CA LYS A 367 29.10 -20.96 18.12
C LYS A 367 29.48 -21.93 16.99
N SER A 368 28.51 -22.46 16.24
CA SER A 368 28.76 -23.51 15.24
C SER A 368 27.87 -23.38 13.99
N PHE A 369 27.50 -22.15 13.62
CA PHE A 369 26.66 -21.91 12.45
C PHE A 369 27.40 -22.28 11.16
N VAL A 370 26.70 -23.04 10.30
CA VAL A 370 27.17 -23.39 8.95
C VAL A 370 25.96 -23.43 8.03
N GLU A 371 25.83 -22.46 7.13
CA GLU A 371 24.77 -22.37 6.13
C GLU A 371 24.90 -23.42 5.00
N LYS A 372 26.06 -24.08 4.90
CA LYS A 372 26.36 -25.08 3.86
C LYS A 372 25.29 -26.15 3.74
N PHE A 373 24.77 -26.68 4.85
CA PHE A 373 23.71 -27.70 4.81
C PHE A 373 22.44 -27.16 4.14
N ALA A 374 22.05 -25.93 4.44
CA ALA A 374 20.86 -25.31 3.86
C ALA A 374 21.03 -25.05 2.37
N ILE A 375 22.23 -24.62 1.95
CA ILE A 375 22.57 -24.42 0.54
C ILE A 375 22.60 -25.75 -0.22
N GLU A 376 23.19 -26.79 0.35
CA GLU A 376 23.19 -28.14 -0.24
C GLU A 376 21.76 -28.70 -0.35
N PHE A 377 20.93 -28.51 0.68
CA PHE A 377 19.52 -28.85 0.63
C PHE A 377 18.78 -28.10 -0.48
N PHE A 378 19.04 -26.80 -0.63
CA PHE A 378 18.46 -25.98 -1.69
C PHE A 378 18.88 -26.47 -3.08
N ASP A 379 20.16 -26.78 -3.29
CA ASP A 379 20.70 -27.23 -4.57
C ASP A 379 20.12 -28.59 -5.03
N ILE A 380 19.67 -29.45 -4.10
CA ILE A 380 18.97 -30.70 -4.44
C ILE A 380 17.69 -30.43 -5.24
N TYR A 381 16.97 -29.36 -4.89
CA TYR A 381 15.67 -29.01 -5.47
C TYR A 381 15.74 -27.90 -6.53
N PHE A 382 16.85 -27.16 -6.55
CA PHE A 382 17.15 -26.12 -7.53
C PHE A 382 18.57 -26.36 -8.09
N PRO A 383 18.75 -27.36 -8.97
CA PRO A 383 20.08 -27.81 -9.38
C PRO A 383 20.93 -26.69 -9.98
N GLY A 384 22.08 -26.42 -9.35
CA GLY A 384 23.05 -25.41 -9.77
C GLY A 384 22.83 -24.05 -9.13
N GLU A 385 21.67 -23.78 -8.54
CA GLU A 385 21.33 -22.51 -7.91
C GLU A 385 21.99 -22.37 -6.53
N GLY A 386 22.37 -23.47 -5.87
CA GLY A 386 23.14 -23.42 -4.62
C GLY A 386 24.53 -22.78 -4.82
N LYS A 387 25.10 -22.87 -6.02
CA LYS A 387 26.40 -22.24 -6.35
C LYS A 387 26.31 -20.72 -6.34
N GLU A 388 25.18 -20.15 -6.70
CA GLU A 388 24.93 -18.70 -6.64
C GLU A 388 24.96 -18.22 -5.18
N LEU A 389 24.46 -19.03 -4.24
CA LEU A 389 24.49 -18.71 -2.80
C LEU A 389 25.85 -18.96 -2.12
N LEU A 390 26.73 -19.75 -2.74
CA LEU A 390 28.12 -19.93 -2.28
C LEU A 390 29.03 -18.77 -2.74
N ASN A 391 28.64 -18.04 -3.78
CA ASN A 391 29.36 -16.84 -4.21
C ASN A 391 28.94 -15.65 -3.34
N TYR A 392 29.89 -15.03 -2.65
CA TYR A 392 29.61 -13.95 -1.70
C TYR A 392 28.83 -12.77 -2.29
N GLU A 393 29.30 -12.22 -3.41
CA GLU A 393 28.66 -11.05 -4.07
C GLU A 393 27.26 -11.40 -4.56
N ARG A 394 27.10 -12.63 -5.07
CA ARG A 394 25.80 -13.08 -5.56
C ARG A 394 24.84 -13.36 -4.40
N ALA A 395 25.29 -14.02 -3.34
CA ALA A 395 24.49 -14.23 -2.13
C ALA A 395 24.06 -12.90 -1.51
N LYS A 396 24.97 -11.92 -1.45
CA LYS A 396 24.67 -10.56 -1.00
C LYS A 396 23.56 -9.93 -1.85
N HIS A 397 23.68 -9.98 -3.19
CA HIS A 397 22.65 -9.48 -4.11
C HIS A 397 21.31 -10.20 -3.96
N LEU A 398 21.31 -11.53 -3.79
CA LEU A 398 20.08 -12.35 -3.71
C LEU A 398 19.37 -12.22 -2.36
N VAL A 399 20.11 -12.28 -1.26
CA VAL A 399 19.57 -12.27 0.11
C VAL A 399 19.32 -10.84 0.57
N GLY A 400 20.25 -9.92 0.29
CA GLY A 400 20.17 -8.50 0.65
C GLY A 400 20.71 -8.21 2.06
N PHE A 401 21.77 -8.92 2.47
CA PHE A 401 22.56 -8.59 3.66
C PHE A 401 23.67 -7.58 3.32
N ASP A 402 24.24 -6.93 4.33
CA ASP A 402 25.29 -5.92 4.18
C ASP A 402 26.68 -6.46 4.53
N ASP A 403 27.72 -5.78 4.04
CA ASP A 403 29.12 -6.14 4.35
C ASP A 403 29.48 -5.91 5.82
N GLU A 404 28.67 -5.13 6.53
CA GLU A 404 28.82 -4.86 7.96
C GLU A 404 28.16 -5.94 8.83
N ASP A 405 27.27 -6.76 8.27
CA ASP A 405 26.56 -7.79 9.03
C ASP A 405 27.54 -8.83 9.57
N ALA A 406 27.34 -9.33 10.79
CA ALA A 406 28.20 -10.38 11.31
C ALA A 406 28.03 -11.67 10.47
N PRO A 407 29.07 -12.52 10.33
CA PRO A 407 28.97 -13.77 9.58
C PRO A 407 27.77 -14.65 9.97
N TYR A 408 27.42 -14.68 11.26
CA TYR A 408 26.23 -15.37 11.77
C TYR A 408 24.92 -14.78 11.20
N ASP A 409 24.81 -13.46 11.13
CA ASP A 409 23.60 -12.79 10.65
C ASP A 409 23.43 -12.99 9.14
N ARG A 410 24.53 -13.01 8.36
CA ARG A 410 24.51 -13.38 6.93
C ARG A 410 24.07 -14.82 6.70
N ALA A 411 24.61 -15.76 7.48
CA ALA A 411 24.22 -17.17 7.43
C ALA A 411 22.74 -17.34 7.77
N LYS A 412 22.27 -16.67 8.82
CA LYS A 412 20.86 -16.67 9.22
C LYS A 412 19.97 -16.09 8.13
N ALA A 413 20.31 -14.93 7.58
CA ALA A 413 19.57 -14.30 6.49
C ALA A 413 19.46 -15.22 5.27
N THR A 414 20.53 -15.95 4.93
CA THR A 414 20.56 -16.91 3.83
C THR A 414 19.61 -18.09 4.09
N ILE A 415 19.63 -18.67 5.29
CA ILE A 415 18.72 -19.77 5.65
C ILE A 415 17.26 -19.31 5.67
N ASP A 416 16.99 -18.14 6.28
CA ASP A 416 15.67 -17.54 6.33
C ASP A 416 15.16 -17.26 4.91
N TRP A 417 16.03 -16.76 4.02
CA TRP A 417 15.70 -16.51 2.62
C TRP A 417 15.32 -17.79 1.86
N ILE A 418 16.07 -18.88 2.03
CA ILE A 418 15.75 -20.20 1.44
C ILE A 418 14.40 -20.71 1.98
N SER A 419 14.22 -20.70 3.30
CA SER A 419 12.98 -21.16 3.95
C SER A 419 11.77 -20.36 3.47
N ASN A 420 11.92 -19.04 3.35
CA ASN A 420 10.88 -18.12 2.89
C ASN A 420 10.53 -18.33 1.41
N LEU A 421 11.52 -18.51 0.53
CA LEU A 421 11.30 -18.88 -0.87
C LEU A 421 10.45 -20.15 -0.97
N ILE A 422 10.79 -21.19 -0.21
CA ILE A 422 10.07 -22.47 -0.23
C ILE A 422 8.64 -22.31 0.25
N LYS A 423 8.43 -21.58 1.36
CA LYS A 423 7.09 -21.30 1.92
C LYS A 423 6.22 -20.52 0.94
N VAL A 424 6.75 -19.46 0.34
CA VAL A 424 6.03 -18.65 -0.66
C VAL A 424 5.78 -19.44 -1.94
N GLY A 425 6.80 -20.12 -2.47
CA GLY A 425 6.69 -20.93 -3.68
C GLY A 425 5.68 -22.07 -3.54
N TRP A 426 5.61 -22.72 -2.37
CA TRP A 426 4.57 -23.71 -2.10
C TRP A 426 3.17 -23.13 -2.23
N HIS A 427 2.90 -21.94 -1.70
CA HIS A 427 1.58 -21.31 -1.82
C HIS A 427 1.27 -20.77 -3.22
N LEU A 428 2.27 -20.33 -3.98
CA LEU A 428 2.04 -19.72 -5.28
C LEU A 428 2.05 -20.72 -6.44
N CYS A 429 2.85 -21.78 -6.32
CA CYS A 429 3.19 -22.66 -7.43
C CYS A 429 2.65 -24.08 -7.25
N SER A 430 2.17 -24.47 -6.06
CA SER A 430 1.49 -25.75 -5.92
C SER A 430 0.13 -25.71 -6.60
N ASN A 431 -0.18 -26.75 -7.39
CA ASN A 431 -1.54 -27.01 -7.83
C ASN A 431 -2.37 -27.44 -6.62
N THR A 432 -3.01 -26.50 -5.91
CA THR A 432 -4.15 -26.85 -5.03
C THR A 432 -5.41 -27.07 -5.82
#